data_AF-A0A5K3F0L8-F1
#
_entry.id   AF-A0A5K3F0L8-F1
#
_cell.length_a   1.000
_cell.length_b   1.000
_cell.length_c   1.000
_cell.angle_alpha   90.00
_cell.angle_beta   90.00
_cell.angle_gamma   90.00
#
_symmetry.space_group_name_H-M   'P 1'
#
loop_
_entity.id
_entity.type
_entity.pdbx_description
1 polymer ?
#
loop_
_entity_poly.entity_id
_entity_poly.type
_entity_poly.pdbx_seq_one_letter_code
_entity_poly.pdbx_strand_id
1 'polypeptide(L)'
;MSSYNHYNRKFNRDAVLLPLICGGTGIFGGLAVFSITGHMAYQMGIKDVGALMRNGPGLAFIAYPEALAQIPGAPIWTVLFFAMLITLGIDTQFATLETMTSGLMDLFPTTIGKHKILFTFLTCFVEFLLGLILVTRAGGYYFQVFDWYATPTSIIIIATLEVIVISYIYGAKKMFTNAETMLGPRTRFMRYFWVTLWYLVTPAFTVFIFITMLINYAPPMFTNGEPFPDWTSVFGWCLASTSIIPIPATALVEIYRNRHSLKNLLKPKPEWIMATAVRYESSKKQDVPLEDGLSEKVTGSGSI
;
A
#
# COMPACT_ATOMS: atom_id res chain seq x y z
N MET A 1 0.11 -7.68 5.38
CA MET A 1 -0.89 -7.58 6.46
C MET A 1 -2.11 -8.48 6.24
N SER A 2 -2.87 -8.33 5.15
CA SER A 2 -4.10 -9.13 4.94
C SER A 2 -3.87 -10.66 4.83
N SER A 3 -2.64 -11.10 4.54
CA SER A 3 -2.25 -12.52 4.49
C SER A 3 -2.36 -13.25 5.84
N TYR A 4 -2.25 -12.53 6.97
CA TYR A 4 -2.33 -13.11 8.32
C TYR A 4 -3.75 -13.22 8.87
N ASN A 5 -4.74 -12.68 8.17
CA ASN A 5 -6.13 -12.78 8.60
C ASN A 5 -6.68 -14.19 8.40
N HIS A 6 -7.57 -14.61 9.31
CA HIS A 6 -8.36 -15.81 9.09
C HIS A 6 -9.16 -15.71 7.79
N TYR A 7 -9.22 -16.83 7.05
CA TYR A 7 -9.81 -16.89 5.72
C TYR A 7 -11.28 -16.38 5.66
N ASN A 8 -12.09 -16.72 6.68
CA ASN A 8 -13.50 -16.33 6.76
C ASN A 8 -13.74 -14.96 7.42
N ARG A 9 -12.68 -14.17 7.67
CA ARG A 9 -12.84 -12.82 8.23
C ARG A 9 -13.51 -11.93 7.19
N LYS A 10 -14.58 -11.25 7.60
CA LYS A 10 -15.35 -10.34 6.74
C LYS A 10 -14.56 -9.06 6.43
N PHE A 11 -13.66 -9.14 5.46
CA PHE A 11 -12.75 -8.04 5.10
C PHE A 11 -13.47 -6.84 4.45
N ASN A 12 -14.72 -7.00 4.00
CA ASN A 12 -15.46 -5.94 3.32
C ASN A 12 -15.71 -4.70 4.21
N ARG A 13 -15.87 -4.88 5.53
CA ARG A 13 -15.99 -3.77 6.47
C ARG A 13 -14.67 -3.04 6.61
N ASP A 14 -13.59 -3.79 6.82
CA ASP A 14 -12.24 -3.26 6.99
C ASP A 14 -11.81 -2.50 5.72
N ALA A 15 -12.12 -3.02 4.53
CA ALA A 15 -11.79 -2.40 3.24
C ALA A 15 -12.52 -1.07 2.96
N VAL A 16 -13.70 -0.84 3.55
CA VAL A 16 -14.44 0.43 3.42
C VAL A 16 -14.09 1.39 4.55
N LEU A 17 -13.97 0.87 5.77
CA LEU A 17 -13.71 1.68 6.95
C LEU A 17 -12.30 2.28 6.92
N LEU A 18 -11.29 1.53 6.45
CA LEU A 18 -9.90 2.00 6.46
C LEU A 18 -9.70 3.25 5.57
N PRO A 19 -10.12 3.29 4.29
CA PRO A 19 -10.02 4.52 3.49
C PRO A 19 -10.82 5.69 4.07
N LEU A 20 -11.98 5.43 4.70
CA LEU A 20 -12.78 6.47 5.34
C LEU A 20 -12.08 7.07 6.56
N ILE A 21 -11.46 6.24 7.40
CA ILE A 21 -10.66 6.71 8.53
C ILE A 21 -9.44 7.48 8.02
N CYS A 22 -8.68 6.93 7.08
CA CYS A 22 -7.51 7.61 6.52
C CYS A 22 -7.86 8.97 5.89
N GLY A 23 -8.94 9.03 5.10
CA GLY A 23 -9.45 10.27 4.53
C GLY A 23 -9.93 11.25 5.59
N GLY A 24 -10.66 10.76 6.61
CA GLY A 24 -11.13 11.57 7.74
C GLY A 24 -9.99 12.15 8.57
N THR A 25 -8.97 11.36 8.89
CA THR A 25 -7.75 11.80 9.56
C THR A 25 -7.01 12.84 8.72
N GLY A 26 -6.95 12.66 7.40
CA GLY A 26 -6.37 13.66 6.49
C GLY A 26 -7.10 15.01 6.50
N ILE A 27 -8.44 14.98 6.48
CA ILE A 27 -9.27 16.20 6.60
C ILE A 27 -9.06 16.88 7.95
N PHE A 28 -9.08 16.11 9.05
CA PHE A 28 -8.84 16.62 10.39
C PHE A 28 -7.44 17.23 10.54
N GLY A 29 -6.42 16.55 10.03
CA GLY A 29 -5.05 17.05 9.98
C GLY A 29 -4.95 18.35 9.18
N GLY A 30 -5.61 18.42 8.02
CA GLY A 30 -5.71 19.65 7.24
C GLY A 30 -6.32 20.81 8.03
N LEU A 31 -7.45 20.61 8.70
CA LEU A 31 -8.07 21.64 9.54
C LEU A 31 -7.14 22.13 10.66
N ALA A 32 -6.41 21.22 11.31
CA ALA A 32 -5.44 21.57 12.34
C ALA A 32 -4.26 22.39 11.78
N VAL A 33 -3.72 21.99 10.62
CA VAL A 33 -2.64 22.71 9.90
C VAL A 33 -3.07 24.11 9.53
N PHE A 34 -4.18 24.24 8.81
CA PHE A 34 -4.65 25.54 8.33
C PHE A 34 -5.09 26.47 9.46
N SER A 35 -5.56 25.94 10.60
CA SER A 35 -5.93 26.75 11.76
C SER A 35 -4.70 27.40 12.42
N ILE A 36 -3.64 26.63 12.64
CA ILE A 36 -2.40 27.12 13.26
C ILE A 36 -1.65 28.07 12.32
N THR A 37 -1.52 27.71 11.03
CA THR A 37 -0.86 28.60 10.05
C THR A 37 -1.67 29.88 9.82
N GLY A 38 -3.01 29.80 9.81
CA GLY A 38 -3.88 30.97 9.74
C GLY A 38 -3.74 31.91 10.94
N HIS A 39 -3.59 31.35 12.16
CA HIS A 39 -3.32 32.15 13.35
C HIS A 39 -1.97 32.87 13.27
N MET A 40 -0.92 32.17 12.84
CA MET A 40 0.40 32.76 12.61
C MET A 40 0.35 33.88 11.56
N ALA A 41 -0.35 33.66 10.44
CA ALA A 41 -0.51 34.67 9.40
C ALA A 41 -1.22 35.93 9.93
N TYR A 42 -2.25 35.75 10.78
CA TYR A 42 -2.93 36.85 11.45
C TYR A 42 -2.01 37.63 12.40
N GLN A 43 -1.18 36.95 13.21
CA GLN A 43 -0.24 37.62 14.11
C GLN A 43 0.87 38.37 13.37
N MET A 44 1.39 37.80 12.28
CA MET A 44 2.47 38.40 11.49
C MET A 44 1.99 39.43 10.46
N GLY A 45 0.68 39.65 10.34
CA GLY A 45 0.10 40.56 9.34
C GLY A 45 0.29 40.11 7.89
N ILE A 46 0.56 38.81 7.66
CA ILE A 46 0.78 38.23 6.34
C ILE A 46 -0.59 37.90 5.72
N LYS A 47 -0.93 38.58 4.61
CA LYS A 47 -2.20 38.38 3.92
C LYS A 47 -2.23 37.10 3.06
N ASP A 48 -1.07 36.60 2.67
CA ASP A 48 -0.95 35.39 1.85
C ASP A 48 -0.48 34.20 2.70
N VAL A 49 -1.43 33.35 3.09
CA VAL A 49 -1.16 32.10 3.81
C VAL A 49 -0.40 31.10 2.91
N GLY A 50 -0.55 31.20 1.59
CA GLY A 50 0.14 30.34 0.63
C GLY A 50 1.65 30.52 0.67
N ALA A 51 2.13 31.74 0.90
CA ALA A 51 3.57 32.03 1.05
C ALA A 51 4.21 31.35 2.26
N LEU A 52 3.43 31.08 3.32
CA LEU A 52 3.88 30.38 4.53
C LEU A 52 3.88 28.86 4.35
N MET A 53 3.12 28.35 3.38
CA MET A 53 2.95 26.93 3.13
C MET A 53 3.93 26.42 2.07
N ARG A 54 5.21 26.32 2.45
CA ARG A 54 6.19 25.57 1.64
C ARG A 54 5.84 24.08 1.70
N ASN A 55 5.42 23.50 0.59
CA ASN A 55 5.12 22.06 0.50
C ASN A 55 6.31 21.20 0.92
N GLY A 56 6.04 20.04 1.51
CA GLY A 56 7.05 19.08 1.95
C GLY A 56 7.44 19.22 3.43
N PRO A 57 8.60 18.68 3.84
CA PRO A 57 8.99 18.61 5.26
C PRO A 57 9.16 19.99 5.92
N GLY A 58 9.44 21.03 5.13
CA GLY A 58 9.57 22.41 5.63
C GLY A 58 8.30 22.91 6.33
N LEU A 59 7.11 22.47 5.91
CA LEU A 59 5.86 22.84 6.57
C LEU A 59 5.82 22.35 8.03
N ALA A 60 6.19 21.09 8.25
CA ALA A 60 6.14 20.45 9.56
C ALA A 60 7.33 20.84 10.47
N PHE A 61 8.51 21.11 9.91
CA PHE A 61 9.74 21.35 10.69
C PHE A 61 10.16 22.81 10.79
N ILE A 62 9.55 23.73 10.03
CA ILE A 62 9.85 25.17 10.07
C ILE A 62 8.60 25.96 10.46
N ALA A 63 7.59 25.95 9.59
CA ALA A 63 6.39 26.78 9.78
C ALA A 63 5.57 26.39 11.02
N TYR A 64 5.47 25.09 11.30
CA TYR A 64 4.72 24.60 12.46
C TYR A 64 5.36 24.95 13.80
N PRO A 65 6.64 24.64 14.05
CA PRO A 65 7.29 25.04 15.29
C PRO A 65 7.28 26.56 15.50
N GLU A 66 7.42 27.34 14.43
CA GLU A 66 7.33 28.80 14.47
C GLU A 66 5.94 29.28 14.90
N ALA A 67 4.87 28.67 14.38
CA ALA A 67 3.50 28.98 14.79
C ALA A 67 3.21 28.53 16.23
N LEU A 68 3.70 27.35 16.64
CA LEU A 68 3.52 26.83 18.00
C LEU A 68 4.22 27.70 19.05
N ALA A 69 5.35 28.32 18.72
CA ALA A 69 6.07 29.22 19.60
C ALA A 69 5.27 30.48 19.99
N GLN A 70 4.25 30.85 19.22
CA GLN A 70 3.41 32.02 19.45
C GLN A 70 2.22 31.75 20.39
N ILE A 71 1.95 30.46 20.69
CA ILE A 71 0.81 30.04 21.51
C ILE A 71 1.24 29.91 22.99
N PRO A 72 0.43 30.37 23.96
CA PRO A 72 0.72 30.13 25.37
C PRO A 72 0.80 28.64 25.69
N GLY A 73 1.82 28.23 26.45
CA GLY A 73 2.09 26.81 26.70
C GLY A 73 2.83 26.09 25.56
N ALA A 74 3.51 26.83 24.68
CA ALA A 74 4.30 26.32 23.55
C ALA A 74 5.12 25.04 23.82
N PRO A 75 5.79 24.84 24.99
CA PRO A 75 6.55 23.61 25.24
C PRO A 75 5.69 22.35 25.19
N ILE A 76 4.47 22.38 25.75
CA ILE A 76 3.57 21.22 25.79
C ILE A 76 3.11 20.86 24.37
N TRP A 77 2.66 21.86 23.62
CA TRP A 77 2.19 21.68 22.25
C TRP A 77 3.28 21.18 21.31
N THR A 78 4.51 21.66 21.49
CA THR A 78 5.68 21.23 20.71
C THR A 78 5.99 19.76 20.95
N VAL A 79 6.00 19.30 22.21
CA VAL A 79 6.23 17.89 22.53
C VAL A 79 5.13 17.00 21.94
N LEU A 80 3.86 17.39 22.10
CA LEU A 80 2.73 16.62 21.54
C LEU A 80 2.79 16.54 20.00
N PHE A 81 3.15 17.64 19.33
CA PHE A 81 3.28 17.68 17.88
C PHE A 81 4.41 16.76 17.37
N PHE A 82 5.60 16.83 17.96
CA PHE A 82 6.69 15.95 17.54
C PHE A 82 6.46 14.48 17.94
N ALA A 83 5.84 14.21 19.09
CA ALA A 83 5.45 12.86 19.48
C ALA A 83 4.43 12.26 18.49
N MET A 84 3.49 13.08 18.01
CA MET A 84 2.56 12.69 16.94
C MET A 84 3.32 12.36 15.65
N LEU A 85 4.24 13.23 15.19
CA LEU A 85 5.03 12.97 13.97
C LEU A 85 5.86 11.67 14.08
N ILE A 86 6.48 11.43 15.23
CA ILE A 86 7.22 10.20 15.50
C ILE A 86 6.30 8.98 15.44
N THR A 87 5.14 9.04 16.08
CA THR A 87 4.18 7.92 16.10
C THR A 87 3.66 7.59 14.70
N LEU A 88 3.35 8.62 13.89
CA LEU A 88 2.92 8.47 12.50
C LEU A 88 3.99 7.81 11.62
N GLY A 89 5.25 8.23 11.80
CA GLY A 89 6.38 7.65 11.08
C GLY A 89 6.63 6.19 11.48
N ILE A 90 6.63 5.91 12.78
CA ILE A 90 6.91 4.58 13.32
C ILE A 90 5.89 3.54 12.84
N ASP A 91 4.59 3.83 12.88
CA ASP A 91 3.55 2.90 12.45
C ASP A 91 3.70 2.51 10.96
N THR A 92 3.94 3.51 10.11
CA THR A 92 4.17 3.31 8.67
C THR A 92 5.43 2.48 8.39
N GLN A 93 6.51 2.73 9.15
CA GLN A 93 7.75 1.97 9.01
C GLN A 93 7.59 0.51 9.44
N PHE A 94 6.91 0.25 10.57
CA PHE A 94 6.60 -1.13 10.99
C PHE A 94 5.77 -1.87 9.94
N ALA A 95 4.76 -1.22 9.36
CA ALA A 95 3.94 -1.84 8.33
C ALA A 95 4.73 -2.20 7.06
N THR A 96 5.68 -1.34 6.67
CA THR A 96 6.53 -1.53 5.49
C THR A 96 7.54 -2.65 5.72
N LEU A 97 8.24 -2.62 6.85
CA LEU A 97 9.18 -3.65 7.28
C LEU A 97 8.54 -5.03 7.39
N GLU A 98 7.37 -5.13 8.03
CA GLU A 98 6.65 -6.40 8.15
C GLU A 98 6.22 -6.91 6.77
N THR A 99 5.75 -6.04 5.87
CA THR A 99 5.33 -6.44 4.52
C THR A 99 6.52 -6.97 3.71
N MET A 100 7.67 -6.30 3.76
CA MET A 100 8.87 -6.74 3.06
C MET A 100 9.41 -8.06 3.62
N THR A 101 9.56 -8.15 4.95
CA THR A 101 10.12 -9.34 5.60
C THR A 101 9.21 -10.55 5.45
N SER A 102 7.89 -10.37 5.56
CA SER A 102 6.89 -11.43 5.31
C SER A 102 6.95 -11.93 3.87
N GLY A 103 7.01 -11.01 2.89
CA GLY A 103 7.10 -11.39 1.48
C GLY A 103 8.35 -12.21 1.14
N LEU A 104 9.49 -11.89 1.76
CA LEU A 104 10.73 -12.65 1.58
C LEU A 104 10.70 -14.00 2.31
N MET A 105 10.05 -14.08 3.48
CA MET A 105 9.84 -15.36 4.19
C MET A 105 8.94 -16.30 3.40
N ASP A 106 7.91 -15.79 2.73
CA ASP A 106 7.00 -16.57 1.89
C ASP A 106 7.72 -17.11 0.64
N LEU A 107 8.71 -16.39 0.10
CA LEU A 107 9.50 -16.83 -1.05
C LEU A 107 10.55 -17.90 -0.68
N PHE A 108 11.17 -17.81 0.50
CA PHE A 108 12.22 -18.72 0.96
C PHE A 108 11.94 -19.33 2.35
N PRO A 109 10.88 -20.15 2.48
CA PRO A 109 10.38 -20.62 3.77
C PRO A 109 11.37 -21.51 4.52
N THR A 110 12.18 -22.31 3.81
CA THR A 110 13.10 -23.28 4.41
C THR A 110 14.38 -22.67 4.98
N THR A 111 14.81 -21.53 4.45
CA THR A 111 16.08 -20.87 4.81
C THR A 111 15.84 -19.66 5.71
N ILE A 112 14.99 -18.73 5.27
CA ILE A 112 14.72 -17.47 5.99
C ILE A 112 13.70 -17.68 7.11
N GLY A 113 12.67 -18.49 6.87
CA GLY A 113 11.59 -18.74 7.84
C GLY A 113 12.07 -19.32 9.18
N LYS A 114 13.16 -20.10 9.19
CA LYS A 114 13.74 -20.66 10.42
C LYS A 114 14.46 -19.62 11.30
N HIS A 115 14.94 -18.52 10.72
CA HIS A 115 15.75 -17.51 11.40
C HIS A 115 15.10 -16.12 11.32
N LYS A 116 13.77 -16.03 11.49
CA LYS A 116 13.00 -14.78 11.37
C LYS A 116 13.63 -13.61 12.12
N ILE A 117 13.99 -13.80 13.38
CA ILE A 117 14.55 -12.74 14.24
C ILE A 117 15.89 -12.21 13.69
N LEU A 118 16.79 -13.12 13.32
CA LEU A 118 18.10 -12.75 12.77
C LEU A 118 17.94 -12.03 11.42
N PHE A 119 17.03 -12.50 10.57
CA PHE A 119 16.74 -11.88 9.29
C PHE A 119 16.18 -10.46 9.45
N THR A 120 15.18 -10.27 10.31
CA THR A 120 14.64 -8.94 10.60
C THR A 120 15.71 -8.01 11.16
N PHE A 121 16.56 -8.48 12.07
CA PHE A 121 17.66 -7.69 12.61
C PHE A 121 18.65 -7.26 11.51
N LEU A 122 19.05 -8.18 10.63
CA LEU A 122 19.96 -7.88 9.51
C LEU A 122 19.35 -6.87 8.55
N THR A 123 18.06 -7.01 8.23
CA THR A 123 17.33 -6.06 7.40
C THR A 123 17.33 -4.66 8.01
N CYS A 124 16.94 -4.53 9.29
CA CYS A 124 16.97 -3.24 9.99
C CYS A 124 18.39 -2.65 10.05
N PHE A 125 19.41 -3.50 10.22
CA PHE A 125 20.81 -3.06 10.25
C PHE A 125 21.27 -2.54 8.89
N VAL A 126 20.90 -3.21 7.79
CA VAL A 126 21.19 -2.75 6.43
C VAL A 126 20.48 -1.44 6.15
N GLU A 127 19.19 -1.32 6.50
CA GLU A 127 18.43 -0.07 6.34
C GLU A 127 19.02 1.07 7.17
N PHE A 128 19.49 0.80 8.38
CA PHE A 128 20.21 1.78 9.20
C PHE A 128 21.47 2.28 8.49
N LEU A 129 22.31 1.38 7.95
CA LEU A 129 23.52 1.76 7.22
C LEU A 129 23.21 2.57 5.95
N LEU A 130 22.18 2.18 5.19
CA LEU A 130 21.73 2.94 4.02
C LEU A 130 21.17 4.31 4.42
N GLY A 131 20.47 4.39 5.56
CA GLY A 131 19.93 5.63 6.10
C GLY A 131 20.99 6.64 6.56
N LEU A 132 22.23 6.21 6.84
CA LEU A 132 23.30 7.12 7.27
C LEU A 132 23.58 8.24 6.26
N ILE A 133 23.37 8.00 4.96
CA ILE A 133 23.54 9.03 3.92
C ILE A 133 22.58 10.22 4.13
N LEU A 134 21.38 9.96 4.67
CA LEU A 134 20.35 10.96 4.93
C LEU A 134 20.62 11.81 6.17
N VAL A 135 21.51 11.35 7.05
CA VAL A 135 21.90 12.08 8.28
C VAL A 135 23.14 12.96 8.04
N THR A 136 23.74 12.90 6.84
CA THR A 136 24.84 13.78 6.47
C THR A 136 24.36 15.23 6.28
N ARG A 137 25.30 16.19 6.21
CA ARG A 137 24.98 17.61 5.94
C ARG A 137 24.24 17.82 4.62
N ALA A 138 24.46 16.94 3.64
CA ALA A 138 23.77 16.95 2.35
C ALA A 138 22.49 16.08 2.33
N GLY A 139 22.12 15.48 3.47
CA GLY A 139 21.04 14.49 3.57
C GLY A 139 19.68 15.00 3.09
N GLY A 140 19.37 16.28 3.30
CA GLY A 140 18.13 16.89 2.80
C GLY A 140 18.01 16.87 1.27
N TYR A 141 19.12 17.03 0.55
CA TYR A 141 19.14 16.94 -0.91
C TYR A 141 18.94 15.51 -1.39
N TYR A 142 19.62 14.53 -0.76
CA TYR A 142 19.40 13.12 -1.05
C TYR A 142 17.96 12.70 -0.77
N PHE A 143 17.40 13.12 0.37
CA PHE A 143 16.01 12.88 0.73
C PHE A 143 15.06 13.38 -0.35
N GLN A 144 15.25 14.59 -0.86
CA GLN A 144 14.40 15.16 -1.90
C GLN A 144 14.46 14.37 -3.22
N VAL A 145 15.65 13.90 -3.62
CA VAL A 145 15.81 13.07 -4.81
C VAL A 145 15.11 11.71 -4.64
N PHE A 146 15.25 11.09 -3.47
CA PHE A 146 14.55 9.84 -3.15
C PHE A 146 13.03 10.01 -3.11
N ASP A 147 12.54 11.06 -2.47
CA ASP A 147 11.11 11.35 -2.36
C ASP A 147 10.48 11.66 -3.73
N TRP A 148 11.24 12.29 -4.64
CA TRP A 148 10.76 12.61 -5.99
C TRP A 148 10.78 11.40 -6.94
N TYR A 149 11.90 10.66 -6.98
CA TYR A 149 12.11 9.60 -7.97
C TYR A 149 11.76 8.19 -7.46
N ALA A 150 12.10 7.85 -6.21
CA ALA A 150 11.98 6.47 -5.73
C ALA A 150 10.54 6.08 -5.42
N THR A 151 9.82 6.94 -4.69
CA THR A 151 8.53 6.56 -4.11
C THR A 151 7.39 6.69 -5.12
N PRO A 152 7.10 7.87 -5.70
CA PRO A 152 5.89 8.06 -6.50
C PRO A 152 6.00 7.37 -7.86
N THR A 153 7.15 7.50 -8.52
CA THR A 153 7.37 6.94 -9.87
C THR A 153 7.26 5.43 -9.88
N SER A 154 7.99 4.74 -8.99
CA SER A 154 7.97 3.27 -8.95
C SER A 154 6.62 2.74 -8.49
N ILE A 155 5.98 3.34 -7.48
CA ILE A 155 4.68 2.88 -6.98
C ILE A 155 3.60 3.03 -8.05
N ILE A 156 3.52 4.17 -8.75
CA ILE A 156 2.48 4.39 -9.77
C ILE A 156 2.62 3.38 -10.93
N ILE A 157 3.85 3.11 -11.37
CA ILE A 157 4.12 2.14 -12.44
C ILE A 157 3.72 0.73 -12.00
N ILE A 158 4.19 0.29 -10.82
CA ILE A 158 3.92 -1.05 -10.30
C ILE A 158 2.42 -1.22 -10.04
N ALA A 159 1.76 -0.25 -9.41
CA ALA A 159 0.33 -0.30 -9.11
C ALA A 159 -0.52 -0.35 -10.39
N THR A 160 -0.17 0.43 -11.42
CA THR A 160 -0.87 0.39 -12.71
C THR A 160 -0.74 -0.98 -13.37
N LEU A 161 0.47 -1.56 -13.38
CA LEU A 161 0.70 -2.90 -13.91
C LEU A 161 -0.07 -3.97 -13.12
N GLU A 162 -0.04 -3.90 -11.78
CA GLU A 162 -0.75 -4.83 -10.91
C GLU A 162 -2.27 -4.79 -11.15
N VAL A 163 -2.85 -3.60 -11.23
CA VAL A 163 -4.29 -3.43 -11.51
C VAL A 163 -4.66 -3.99 -12.89
N ILE A 164 -3.85 -3.73 -13.93
CA ILE A 164 -4.08 -4.29 -15.28
C ILE A 164 -4.05 -5.82 -15.26
N VAL A 165 -3.04 -6.40 -14.59
CA VAL A 165 -2.88 -7.86 -14.48
C VAL A 165 -4.08 -8.47 -13.75
N ILE A 166 -4.49 -7.92 -12.60
CA ILE A 166 -5.59 -8.46 -11.81
C ILE A 166 -6.93 -8.30 -12.54
N SER A 167 -7.20 -7.13 -13.12
CA SER A 167 -8.48 -6.83 -13.74
C SER A 167 -8.69 -7.56 -15.07
N TYR A 168 -7.69 -7.56 -15.95
CA TYR A 168 -7.83 -8.09 -17.33
C TYR A 168 -7.23 -9.48 -17.53
N ILE A 169 -6.05 -9.78 -16.96
CA ILE A 169 -5.37 -11.08 -17.17
C ILE A 169 -5.95 -12.15 -16.25
N TYR A 170 -5.93 -11.91 -14.94
CA TYR A 170 -6.54 -12.81 -13.97
C TYR A 170 -8.08 -12.82 -14.12
N GLY A 171 -8.65 -11.63 -14.26
CA GLY A 171 -10.06 -11.39 -14.54
C GLY A 171 -10.84 -11.03 -13.28
N ALA A 172 -11.40 -9.81 -13.24
CA ALA A 172 -12.13 -9.31 -12.07
C ALA A 172 -13.35 -10.16 -11.68
N LYS A 173 -13.97 -10.87 -12.64
CA LYS A 173 -15.05 -11.84 -12.35
C LYS A 173 -14.57 -13.00 -11.47
N LYS A 174 -13.39 -13.57 -11.77
CA LYS A 174 -12.79 -14.66 -10.98
C LYS A 174 -12.37 -14.14 -9.60
N MET A 175 -11.81 -12.94 -9.55
CA MET A 175 -11.47 -12.28 -8.28
C MET A 175 -12.72 -12.10 -7.39
N PHE A 176 -13.84 -11.64 -7.95
CA PHE A 176 -15.09 -11.51 -7.20
C PHE A 176 -15.60 -12.88 -6.69
N THR A 177 -15.55 -13.92 -7.52
CA THR A 177 -15.95 -15.27 -7.08
C THR A 177 -15.06 -15.79 -5.94
N ASN A 178 -13.74 -15.53 -5.97
CA ASN A 178 -12.88 -15.87 -4.84
C ASN A 178 -13.27 -15.08 -3.58
N ALA A 179 -13.57 -13.78 -3.73
CA ALA A 179 -14.05 -12.97 -2.62
C ALA A 179 -15.38 -13.49 -2.04
N GLU A 180 -16.31 -13.98 -2.88
CA GLU A 180 -17.56 -14.62 -2.44
C GLU A 180 -17.29 -15.87 -1.58
N THR A 181 -16.26 -16.67 -1.88
CA THR A 181 -15.91 -17.83 -1.04
C THR A 181 -15.44 -17.45 0.37
N MET A 182 -14.97 -16.21 0.58
CA MET A 182 -14.54 -15.71 1.89
C MET A 182 -15.66 -14.95 2.62
N LEU A 183 -16.52 -14.28 1.87
CA LEU A 183 -17.53 -13.35 2.37
C LEU A 183 -18.95 -13.95 2.46
N GLY A 184 -19.14 -15.13 1.88
CA GLY A 184 -20.46 -15.74 1.62
C GLY A 184 -21.13 -15.15 0.37
N PRO A 185 -22.26 -15.74 -0.06
CA PRO A 185 -22.98 -15.33 -1.27
C PRO A 185 -23.44 -13.88 -1.19
N ARG A 186 -23.29 -13.14 -2.29
CA ARG A 186 -23.66 -11.72 -2.38
C ARG A 186 -24.77 -11.48 -3.39
N THR A 187 -25.47 -10.35 -3.22
CA THR A 187 -26.56 -9.96 -4.12
C THR A 187 -26.02 -9.72 -5.53
N ARG A 188 -26.83 -10.04 -6.55
CA ARG A 188 -26.46 -9.83 -7.96
C ARG A 188 -26.06 -8.38 -8.25
N PHE A 189 -26.72 -7.42 -7.61
CA PHE A 189 -26.39 -6.00 -7.72
C PHE A 189 -24.96 -5.69 -7.27
N MET A 190 -24.56 -6.17 -6.07
CA MET A 190 -23.20 -5.97 -5.56
C MET A 190 -22.15 -6.57 -6.50
N ARG A 191 -22.44 -7.75 -7.06
CA ARG A 191 -21.55 -8.38 -8.04
C ARG A 191 -21.34 -7.51 -9.28
N TYR A 192 -22.41 -6.99 -9.88
CA TYR A 192 -22.28 -6.12 -11.05
C TYR A 192 -21.55 -4.81 -10.71
N PHE A 193 -21.84 -4.21 -9.56
CA PHE A 193 -21.19 -2.98 -9.10
C PHE A 193 -19.67 -3.14 -8.97
N TRP A 194 -19.21 -4.11 -8.17
CA TRP A 194 -17.78 -4.32 -7.92
C TRP A 194 -17.02 -4.80 -9.16
N VAL A 195 -17.61 -5.71 -9.93
CA VAL A 195 -16.97 -6.21 -11.17
C VAL A 195 -16.83 -5.07 -12.20
N THR A 196 -17.83 -4.20 -12.35
CA THR A 196 -17.73 -3.04 -13.25
C THR A 196 -16.70 -2.04 -12.76
N LEU A 197 -16.66 -1.77 -11.45
CA LEU A 197 -15.66 -0.91 -10.82
C LEU A 197 -14.23 -1.40 -11.08
N TRP A 198 -14.00 -2.71 -10.96
CA TRP A 198 -12.68 -3.30 -11.15
C TRP A 198 -12.28 -3.46 -12.63
N TYR A 199 -13.23 -3.60 -13.56
CA TYR A 199 -12.94 -3.66 -14.98
C TYR A 199 -12.76 -2.30 -15.65
N LEU A 200 -13.44 -1.26 -15.16
CA LEU A 200 -13.50 0.05 -15.83
C LEU A 200 -12.90 1.15 -14.97
N VAL A 201 -13.45 1.37 -13.78
CA VAL A 201 -13.12 2.56 -12.98
C VAL A 201 -11.69 2.49 -12.42
N THR A 202 -11.31 1.36 -11.82
CA THR A 202 -10.00 1.20 -11.17
C THR A 202 -8.84 1.26 -12.18
N PRO A 203 -8.89 0.56 -13.33
CA PRO A 203 -7.86 0.67 -14.34
C PRO A 203 -7.83 2.05 -15.00
N ALA A 204 -9.00 2.65 -15.29
CA ALA A 204 -9.04 3.99 -15.90
C ALA A 204 -8.41 5.05 -14.97
N PHE A 205 -8.68 5.00 -13.68
CA PHE A 205 -8.13 5.94 -12.70
C PHE A 205 -6.61 5.79 -12.54
N THR A 206 -6.11 4.55 -12.46
CA THR A 206 -4.66 4.29 -12.34
C THR A 206 -3.91 4.69 -13.61
N VAL A 207 -4.45 4.37 -14.79
CA VAL A 207 -3.89 4.83 -16.08
C VAL A 207 -3.92 6.35 -16.20
N PHE A 208 -5.00 7.00 -15.75
CA PHE A 208 -5.08 8.46 -15.71
C PHE A 208 -3.95 9.07 -14.86
N ILE A 209 -3.76 8.57 -13.63
CA ILE A 209 -2.66 9.03 -12.75
C ILE A 209 -1.30 8.80 -13.41
N PHE A 210 -1.09 7.63 -14.02
CA PHE A 210 0.14 7.32 -14.73
C PHE A 210 0.41 8.29 -15.90
N ILE A 211 -0.60 8.59 -16.71
CA ILE A 211 -0.47 9.56 -17.81
C ILE A 211 -0.19 10.96 -17.26
N THR A 212 -0.88 11.40 -16.21
CA THR A 212 -0.63 12.73 -15.61
C THR A 212 0.77 12.83 -15.02
N MET A 213 1.32 11.73 -14.49
CA MET A 213 2.68 11.67 -13.98
C MET A 213 3.70 11.83 -15.11
N LEU A 214 3.45 11.24 -16.29
CA LEU A 214 4.30 11.42 -17.48
C LEU A 214 4.23 12.84 -18.05
N ILE A 215 3.03 13.44 -18.10
CA ILE A 215 2.83 14.80 -18.64
C ILE A 215 3.44 15.86 -17.73
N ASN A 216 3.24 15.73 -16.41
CA ASN A 216 3.71 16.72 -15.44
C ASN A 216 5.09 16.39 -14.86
N TYR A 217 5.89 15.58 -15.56
CA TYR A 217 7.25 15.29 -15.14
C TYR A 217 8.10 16.57 -15.17
N ALA A 218 8.59 16.97 -14.01
CA ALA A 218 9.58 18.01 -13.85
C ALA A 218 10.76 17.45 -13.04
N PRO A 219 12.01 17.84 -13.33
CA PRO A 219 13.13 17.51 -12.46
C PRO A 219 12.93 18.18 -11.08
N PRO A 220 13.44 17.57 -10.00
CA PRO A 220 13.39 18.21 -8.69
C PRO A 220 14.20 19.51 -8.74
N MET A 221 13.73 20.52 -8.00
CA MET A 221 14.36 21.83 -7.89
C MET A 221 14.89 22.01 -6.47
N PHE A 222 16.02 22.67 -6.31
CA PHE A 222 16.54 23.08 -5.02
C PHE A 222 15.59 24.07 -4.32
N THR A 223 15.77 24.26 -3.01
CA THR A 223 14.97 25.20 -2.20
C THR A 223 15.07 26.66 -2.67
N ASN A 224 16.13 27.01 -3.41
CA ASN A 224 16.33 28.33 -4.02
C ASN A 224 15.72 28.45 -5.44
N GLY A 225 15.06 27.42 -5.96
CA GLY A 225 14.44 27.42 -7.28
C GLY A 225 15.38 27.03 -8.43
N GLU A 226 16.63 26.67 -8.14
CA GLU A 226 17.57 26.19 -9.16
C GLU A 226 17.32 24.70 -9.46
N PRO A 227 17.47 24.23 -10.71
CA PRO A 227 17.35 22.81 -11.03
C PRO A 227 18.51 22.00 -10.43
N PHE A 228 18.23 20.77 -10.02
CA PHE A 228 19.29 19.83 -9.67
C PHE A 228 20.16 19.52 -10.89
N PRO A 229 21.46 19.21 -10.68
CA PRO A 229 22.35 18.82 -11.77
C PRO A 229 21.84 17.59 -12.52
N ASP A 230 22.08 17.51 -13.83
CA ASP A 230 21.57 16.44 -14.71
C ASP A 230 21.93 15.01 -14.25
N TRP A 231 23.10 14.83 -13.64
CA TRP A 231 23.52 13.53 -13.09
C TRP A 231 22.56 13.02 -12.00
N THR A 232 21.88 13.93 -11.30
CA THR A 232 20.90 13.61 -10.25
C THR A 232 19.67 12.96 -10.85
N SER A 233 19.21 13.44 -12.00
CA SER A 233 18.09 12.83 -12.72
C SER A 233 18.45 11.44 -13.21
N VAL A 234 19.66 11.24 -13.74
CA VAL A 234 20.15 9.90 -14.12
C VAL A 234 20.16 8.96 -12.91
N PHE A 235 20.71 9.43 -11.78
CA PHE A 235 20.73 8.66 -10.54
C PHE A 235 19.32 8.32 -10.04
N GLY A 236 18.39 9.28 -10.06
CA GLY A 236 16.99 9.09 -9.69
C GLY A 236 16.28 8.04 -10.57
N TRP A 237 16.51 8.06 -11.88
CA TRP A 237 15.96 7.05 -12.79
C TRP A 237 16.58 5.67 -12.60
N CYS A 238 17.89 5.58 -12.30
CA CYS A 238 18.53 4.31 -11.92
C CYS A 238 17.89 3.72 -10.67
N LEU A 239 17.61 4.56 -9.67
CA LEU A 239 16.94 4.15 -8.46
C LEU A 239 15.52 3.67 -8.73
N ALA A 240 14.70 4.46 -9.44
CA ALA A 240 13.33 4.07 -9.80
C ALA A 240 13.30 2.74 -10.57
N SER A 241 14.28 2.54 -11.46
CA SER A 241 14.43 1.32 -12.26
C SER A 241 14.78 0.10 -11.42
N THR A 242 15.44 0.26 -10.28
CA THR A 242 15.81 -0.85 -9.39
C THR A 242 14.56 -1.63 -8.92
N SER A 243 13.47 -0.92 -8.65
CA SER A 243 12.18 -1.54 -8.26
C SER A 243 11.39 -2.07 -9.46
N ILE A 244 11.59 -1.51 -10.66
CA ILE A 244 10.80 -1.83 -11.87
C ILE A 244 11.40 -3.01 -12.62
N ILE A 245 12.73 -3.08 -12.77
CA ILE A 245 13.47 -4.10 -13.54
C ILE A 245 13.14 -5.56 -13.14
N PRO A 246 12.94 -5.91 -11.85
CA PRO A 246 12.59 -7.28 -11.48
C PRO A 246 11.34 -7.82 -12.19
N ILE A 247 10.38 -6.97 -12.55
CA ILE A 247 9.15 -7.37 -13.24
C ILE A 247 9.44 -7.92 -14.64
N PRO A 248 10.03 -7.16 -15.59
CA PRO A 248 10.39 -7.67 -16.90
C PRO A 248 11.49 -8.74 -16.82
N ALA A 249 12.44 -8.65 -15.89
CA ALA A 249 13.50 -9.66 -15.74
C ALA A 249 12.92 -11.04 -15.40
N THR A 250 12.02 -11.12 -14.42
CA THR A 250 11.34 -12.39 -14.06
C THR A 250 10.43 -12.87 -15.19
N ALA A 251 9.74 -11.97 -15.88
CA ALA A 251 8.95 -12.33 -17.06
C ALA A 251 9.79 -12.95 -18.19
N LEU A 252 10.96 -12.37 -18.49
CA LEU A 252 11.89 -12.89 -19.51
C LEU A 252 12.48 -14.24 -19.12
N VAL A 253 12.87 -14.41 -17.86
CA VAL A 253 13.37 -15.70 -17.34
C VAL A 253 12.31 -16.78 -17.49
N GLU A 254 11.06 -16.49 -17.15
CA GLU A 254 9.98 -17.48 -17.24
C GLU A 254 9.59 -17.79 -18.70
N ILE A 255 9.65 -16.80 -19.59
CA ILE A 255 9.49 -16.99 -21.05
C ILE A 255 10.62 -17.88 -21.59
N TYR A 256 11.85 -17.69 -21.15
CA TYR A 256 12.99 -18.50 -21.57
C TYR A 256 12.90 -19.93 -21.04
N ARG A 257 12.40 -20.13 -19.82
CA ARG A 257 12.23 -21.46 -19.21
C ARG A 257 11.07 -22.24 -19.83
N ASN A 258 9.98 -21.57 -20.19
CA ASN A 258 8.75 -22.19 -20.70
C ASN A 258 8.47 -21.81 -22.17
N ARG A 259 9.51 -21.78 -23.02
CA ARG A 259 9.46 -21.36 -24.44
C ARG A 259 8.35 -22.02 -25.26
N HIS A 260 7.93 -23.22 -24.89
CA HIS A 260 6.95 -24.01 -25.63
C HIS A 260 5.49 -23.70 -25.28
N SER A 261 5.18 -22.92 -24.24
CA SER A 261 3.78 -22.66 -23.85
C SER A 261 3.53 -21.28 -23.24
N LEU A 262 3.63 -20.23 -24.06
CA LEU A 262 3.36 -18.84 -23.66
C LEU A 262 1.95 -18.62 -23.12
N LYS A 263 0.94 -19.37 -23.63
CA LYS A 263 -0.45 -19.30 -23.13
C LYS A 263 -0.59 -19.85 -21.70
N ASN A 264 0.30 -20.74 -21.27
CA ASN A 264 0.28 -21.27 -19.92
C ASN A 264 0.91 -20.31 -18.89
N LEU A 265 1.73 -19.35 -19.32
CA LEU A 265 2.31 -18.31 -18.44
C LEU A 265 1.27 -17.34 -17.88
N LEU A 266 0.22 -17.07 -18.66
CA LEU A 266 -0.89 -16.20 -18.24
C LEU A 266 -1.92 -16.92 -17.36
N LYS A 267 -1.78 -18.25 -17.20
CA LYS A 267 -2.67 -19.02 -16.33
C LYS A 267 -2.12 -19.04 -14.91
N PRO A 268 -2.99 -18.98 -13.89
CA PRO A 268 -2.56 -19.17 -12.51
C PRO A 268 -1.92 -20.55 -12.31
N LYS A 269 -1.01 -20.66 -11.33
CA LYS A 269 -0.40 -21.94 -10.97
C LYS A 269 -1.47 -23.01 -10.67
N PRO A 270 -1.22 -24.29 -11.02
CA PRO A 270 -2.18 -25.36 -10.78
C PRO A 270 -2.55 -25.52 -9.30
N GLU A 271 -1.59 -25.31 -8.39
CA GLU A 271 -1.81 -25.29 -6.94
C GLU A 271 -2.85 -24.24 -6.52
N TRP A 272 -2.80 -23.04 -7.11
CA TRP A 272 -3.78 -21.98 -6.86
C TRP A 272 -5.16 -22.39 -7.35
N ILE A 273 -5.25 -22.98 -8.54
CA ILE A 273 -6.53 -23.45 -9.12
C ILE A 273 -7.15 -24.52 -8.21
N MET A 274 -6.36 -25.52 -7.78
CA MET A 274 -6.81 -26.56 -6.87
C MET A 274 -7.28 -25.97 -5.52
N ALA A 275 -6.50 -25.06 -4.94
CA ALA A 275 -6.86 -24.40 -3.69
C ALA A 275 -8.19 -23.62 -3.81
N THR A 276 -8.38 -22.87 -4.90
CA THR A 276 -9.64 -22.14 -5.14
C THR A 276 -10.82 -23.08 -5.34
N ALA A 277 -10.63 -24.23 -6.00
CA ALA A 277 -11.68 -25.23 -6.18
C ALA A 277 -12.13 -25.84 -4.84
N VAL A 278 -11.18 -26.27 -4.00
CA VAL A 278 -11.45 -26.82 -2.65
C VAL A 278 -12.19 -25.80 -1.78
N ARG A 279 -11.78 -24.52 -1.84
CA ARG A 279 -12.43 -23.43 -1.10
C ARG A 279 -13.86 -23.17 -1.60
N TYR A 280 -14.07 -23.21 -2.91
CA TYR A 280 -15.39 -23.06 -3.51
C TYR A 280 -16.33 -24.19 -3.08
N GLU A 281 -15.86 -25.44 -3.09
CA GLU A 281 -16.64 -26.59 -2.61
C GLU A 281 -16.95 -26.49 -1.11
N SER A 282 -15.98 -26.03 -0.31
CA SER A 282 -16.16 -25.83 1.14
C SER A 282 -17.21 -24.75 1.43
N SER A 283 -17.17 -23.63 0.70
CA SER A 283 -18.18 -22.58 0.79
C SER A 283 -19.59 -23.10 0.45
N LYS A 284 -19.70 -23.92 -0.60
CA LYS A 284 -20.99 -24.51 -1.01
C LYS A 284 -21.58 -25.44 0.07
N LYS A 285 -20.75 -26.20 0.78
CA LYS A 285 -21.18 -27.05 1.91
C LYS A 285 -21.63 -26.24 3.12
N GLN A 286 -21.06 -25.05 3.31
CA GLN A 286 -21.39 -24.14 4.40
C GLN A 286 -22.73 -23.41 4.21
N ASP A 287 -23.15 -23.25 2.95
CA ASP A 287 -24.43 -22.62 2.55
C ASP A 287 -25.61 -23.61 2.46
N VAL A 288 -25.40 -24.91 2.71
CA VAL A 288 -26.50 -25.88 2.83
C VAL A 288 -27.13 -25.73 4.22
N PRO A 289 -28.44 -25.43 4.34
CA PRO A 289 -29.12 -25.45 5.62
C PRO A 289 -28.99 -26.85 6.24
N LEU A 290 -28.57 -26.92 7.50
CA LEU A 290 -28.66 -28.15 8.30
C LEU A 290 -30.12 -28.42 8.67
N GLU A 291 -31.00 -28.67 7.69
CA GLU A 291 -32.30 -29.30 7.91
C GLU A 291 -32.64 -30.16 6.69
N ASP A 292 -32.34 -31.45 6.79
CA ASP A 292 -33.31 -32.53 6.58
C ASP A 292 -32.62 -33.88 6.78
N GLY A 293 -33.03 -34.58 7.85
CA GLY A 293 -32.74 -36.00 8.04
C GLY A 293 -31.67 -36.32 9.09
N LEU A 294 -32.06 -36.31 10.37
CA LEU A 294 -31.72 -37.34 11.37
C LEU A 294 -32.51 -37.08 12.67
N SER A 295 -33.84 -36.96 12.56
CA SER A 295 -34.76 -37.13 13.70
C SER A 295 -35.87 -38.11 13.35
N GLU A 296 -35.54 -39.26 12.76
CA GLU A 296 -36.47 -40.38 12.77
C GLU A 296 -35.72 -41.71 12.55
N LYS A 297 -36.07 -42.70 13.37
CA LYS A 297 -35.66 -44.12 13.33
C LYS A 297 -34.34 -44.53 13.96
N VAL A 298 -34.20 -44.40 15.29
CA VAL A 298 -33.64 -45.50 16.13
C VAL A 298 -34.29 -45.48 17.53
N THR A 299 -35.60 -45.64 17.61
CA THR A 299 -36.26 -46.09 18.86
C THR A 299 -37.54 -46.83 18.51
N GLY A 300 -37.49 -48.15 18.48
CA GLY A 300 -38.69 -48.99 18.44
C GLY A 300 -38.49 -50.34 17.74
N SER A 301 -38.66 -51.41 18.52
CA SER A 301 -38.70 -52.85 18.16
C SER A 301 -37.34 -53.55 18.06
N GLY A 302 -37.00 -54.58 18.86
CA GLY A 302 -37.74 -55.33 19.88
C GLY A 302 -36.95 -56.60 20.25
N SER A 303 -37.12 -57.05 21.51
CA SER A 303 -37.15 -58.46 22.01
C SER A 303 -36.45 -59.54 21.14
N ILE A 304 -35.50 -60.35 21.64
CA ILE A 304 -35.48 -61.26 22.80
C ILE A 304 -34.02 -61.50 23.18
#